data_AF-U4TQG1-F1
#
_entry.id   AF-U4TQG1-F1
#
_cell.length_a   1.000
_cell.length_b   1.000
_cell.length_c   1.000
_cell.angle_alpha   90.00
_cell.angle_beta   90.00
_cell.angle_gamma   90.00
#
_symmetry.space_group_name_H-M   'P 1'
#
loop_
_entity.id
_entity.type
_entity.pdbx_description
1 polymer ?
#
loop_
_entity_poly.entity_id
_entity_poly.type
_entity_poly.pdbx_seq_one_letter_code
_entity_poly.pdbx_strand_id
1 'polypeptide(L)'
;MTADPQTGKKIIPAGTPVGGPDTFYENEQTVLSVVSDATAKGVLQHDVDVTSGQGNGSLLIFGFVNENRLADGVTIPDAVKTALNGKVTFFRRNN
;
A
#
# COMPACT_ATOMS: atom_id res chain seq x y z
N MET A 1 1.37 10.27 -1.85
CA MET A 1 2.42 10.36 -2.88
C MET A 1 3.41 11.40 -2.41
N THR A 2 4.69 11.11 -2.53
CA THR A 2 5.76 12.07 -2.20
C THR A 2 6.52 12.33 -3.48
N ALA A 3 6.75 13.60 -3.80
CA ALA A 3 7.67 13.93 -4.88
C ALA A 3 9.09 13.68 -4.36
N ASP A 4 9.87 12.86 -5.05
CA ASP A 4 11.30 12.74 -4.78
C ASP A 4 11.97 14.07 -5.17
N PRO A 5 12.55 14.81 -4.20
CA PRO A 5 13.13 16.12 -4.46
C PRO A 5 14.38 16.07 -5.36
N GLN A 6 15.02 14.90 -5.53
CA GLN A 6 16.19 14.74 -6.38
C GLN A 6 15.84 14.43 -7.83
N THR A 7 14.78 13.65 -8.04
CA THR A 7 14.41 13.17 -9.38
C THR A 7 13.15 13.83 -9.95
N GLY A 8 12.37 14.53 -9.13
CA GLY A 8 11.05 15.08 -9.50
C GLY A 8 9.97 14.00 -9.68
N LYS A 9 10.29 12.74 -9.42
CA LYS A 9 9.37 11.62 -9.59
C LYS A 9 8.29 11.64 -8.53
N LYS A 10 7.08 11.24 -8.91
CA LYS A 10 5.96 11.03 -7.98
C LYS A 10 5.97 9.57 -7.55
N ILE A 11 6.33 9.32 -6.30
CA ILE A 11 6.45 7.96 -5.78
C ILE A 11 5.34 7.68 -4.76
N ILE A 12 4.75 6.49 -4.84
CA ILE A 12 3.96 5.89 -3.75
C ILE A 12 4.90 4.94 -3.02
N PRO A 13 5.22 5.19 -1.73
CA PRO A 13 6.18 4.37 -1.01
C PRO A 13 5.70 2.93 -0.77
N ALA A 14 6.64 2.00 -0.67
CA ALA A 14 6.41 0.66 -0.16
C ALA A 14 5.72 0.70 1.22
N GLY A 15 4.89 -0.31 1.48
CA GLY A 15 4.11 -0.38 2.71
C GLY A 15 2.82 0.45 2.69
N THR A 16 2.55 1.19 1.60
CA THR A 16 1.30 1.93 1.44
C THR A 16 0.11 0.98 1.20
N PRO A 17 -1.01 1.12 1.94
CA PRO A 17 -2.23 0.39 1.64
C PRO A 17 -2.86 0.88 0.33
N VAL A 18 -3.28 -0.06 -0.50
CA VAL A 18 -3.98 0.24 -1.74
C VAL A 18 -5.21 -0.66 -1.89
N GLY A 19 -6.19 -0.18 -2.64
CA GLY A 19 -7.46 -0.87 -2.79
C GLY A 19 -8.45 -0.07 -3.63
N GLY A 20 -9.73 -0.40 -3.43
CA GLY A 20 -10.84 0.14 -4.19
C GLY A 20 -12.10 -0.71 -4.03
N PRO A 21 -13.21 -0.29 -4.66
CA PRO A 21 -14.47 -1.04 -4.65
C PRO A 21 -14.35 -2.37 -5.42
N ASP A 22 -13.54 -2.38 -6.48
CA ASP A 22 -13.38 -3.53 -7.37
C ASP A 22 -12.32 -4.52 -6.87
N THR A 23 -12.45 -5.77 -7.30
CA THR A 23 -11.53 -6.85 -6.95
C THR A 23 -10.55 -7.12 -8.09
N PHE A 24 -9.25 -6.97 -7.80
CA PHE A 24 -8.19 -7.32 -8.75
C PHE A 24 -8.02 -8.85 -8.94
N TYR A 25 -8.65 -9.68 -8.09
CA TYR A 25 -8.63 -11.13 -8.25
C TYR A 25 -9.46 -11.60 -9.45
N GLU A 26 -10.54 -10.88 -9.76
CA GLU A 26 -11.46 -11.24 -10.85
C GLU A 26 -11.16 -10.45 -12.13
N ASN A 27 -10.45 -9.32 -12.01
CA ASN A 27 -10.13 -8.45 -13.14
C ASN A 27 -8.70 -7.89 -13.00
N GLU A 28 -7.78 -8.40 -13.82
CA GLU A 28 -6.38 -7.97 -13.90
C GLU A 28 -6.20 -6.52 -14.37
N GLN A 29 -7.22 -5.92 -15.01
CA GLN A 29 -7.20 -4.52 -15.45
C GLN A 29 -7.66 -3.54 -14.35
N THR A 30 -7.97 -4.04 -13.15
CA THR A 30 -8.41 -3.20 -12.03
C THR A 30 -7.29 -2.28 -11.56
N VAL A 31 -7.53 -0.98 -11.63
CA VAL A 31 -6.60 0.04 -11.13
C VAL A 31 -6.87 0.30 -9.65
N LEU A 32 -5.85 0.10 -8.82
CA LEU A 32 -5.96 0.36 -7.37
C LEU A 32 -5.48 1.76 -7.03
N SER A 33 -6.11 2.36 -6.03
CA SER A 33 -5.74 3.66 -5.48
C SER A 33 -5.15 3.51 -4.08
N VAL A 34 -4.38 4.51 -3.65
CA VAL A 34 -3.99 4.64 -2.24
C VAL A 34 -5.25 4.86 -1.41
N VAL A 35 -5.40 4.08 -0.34
CA VAL A 35 -6.56 4.13 0.54
C VAL A 35 -6.14 4.08 2.00
N SER A 36 -6.99 4.60 2.87
CA SER A 36 -6.78 4.67 4.32
C SER A 36 -7.97 4.08 5.09
N ASP A 37 -8.80 3.28 4.42
CA ASP A 37 -10.12 2.86 4.89
C ASP A 37 -10.39 1.36 4.66
N ALA A 38 -11.66 0.95 4.82
CA ALA A 38 -12.11 -0.43 4.71
C ALA A 38 -12.01 -1.01 3.28
N THR A 39 -11.72 -0.18 2.28
CA THR A 39 -11.55 -0.61 0.88
C THR A 39 -10.15 -1.14 0.58
N ALA A 40 -9.23 -1.11 1.56
CA ALA A 40 -7.89 -1.69 1.42
C ALA A 40 -7.95 -3.17 1.05
N LYS A 41 -7.17 -3.55 0.04
CA LYS A 41 -7.10 -4.93 -0.48
C LYS A 41 -5.70 -5.55 -0.37
N GLY A 42 -4.68 -4.73 -0.13
CA GLY A 42 -3.32 -5.18 0.09
C GLY A 42 -2.39 -4.02 0.42
N VAL A 43 -1.11 -4.34 0.54
CA VAL A 43 -0.04 -3.39 0.86
C VAL A 43 1.04 -3.46 -0.22
N LEU A 44 1.52 -2.33 -0.74
CA LEU A 44 2.59 -2.34 -1.74
C LEU A 44 3.89 -2.92 -1.17
N GLN A 45 4.56 -3.81 -1.90
CA GLN A 45 5.85 -4.38 -1.48
C GLN A 45 7.05 -3.50 -1.83
N HIS A 46 6.92 -2.67 -2.88
CA HIS A 46 7.96 -1.80 -3.39
C HIS A 46 7.39 -0.42 -3.70
N ASP A 47 8.29 0.56 -3.82
CA ASP A 47 7.97 1.89 -4.29
C ASP A 47 7.41 1.83 -5.73
N VAL A 48 6.33 2.57 -5.98
CA VAL A 48 5.69 2.65 -7.30
C VAL A 48 5.84 4.05 -7.87
N ASP A 49 6.44 4.13 -9.06
CA ASP A 49 6.57 5.38 -9.82
C ASP A 49 5.26 5.65 -10.58
N VAL A 50 4.62 6.77 -10.22
CA VAL A 50 3.36 7.27 -10.80
C VAL A 50 3.55 8.62 -11.50
N THR A 51 4.80 8.94 -11.89
CA THR A 51 5.14 10.21 -12.53
C THR A 51 4.33 10.45 -13.81
N SER A 52 4.10 9.39 -14.59
CA SER A 52 3.34 9.42 -15.85
C SER A 52 1.87 8.99 -15.69
N GLY A 53 1.35 8.95 -14.46
CA GLY A 53 -0.02 8.51 -14.19
C GLY A 53 -0.05 7.20 -13.41
N GLN A 54 -0.47 6.11 -14.04
CA GLN A 54 -0.54 4.80 -13.36
C GLN A 54 0.82 4.10 -13.40
N GLY A 55 1.11 3.31 -12.36
CA GLY A 55 2.33 2.51 -12.25
C GLY A 55 2.02 1.08 -11.82
N ASN A 56 2.85 0.14 -12.24
CA ASN A 56 2.71 -1.27 -11.85
C ASN A 56 3.32 -1.51 -10.46
N GLY A 57 2.66 -2.33 -9.66
CA GLY A 57 3.12 -2.68 -8.32
C GLY A 57 2.77 -4.11 -7.92
N SER A 58 3.50 -4.65 -6.95
CA SER A 58 3.24 -5.95 -6.34
C SER A 58 2.64 -5.77 -4.94
N LEU A 59 1.64 -6.60 -4.62
CA LEU A 59 0.85 -6.50 -3.40
C LEU A 59 1.18 -7.63 -2.42
N LEU A 60 1.45 -7.26 -1.17
CA LEU A 60 1.33 -8.16 -0.04
C LEU A 60 -0.15 -8.31 0.30
N ILE A 61 -0.72 -9.45 -0.06
CA ILE A 61 -2.11 -9.80 0.22
C ILE A 61 -2.27 -10.73 1.42
N PHE A 62 -1.22 -11.49 1.78
CA PHE A 62 -1.12 -12.28 3.00
C PHE A 62 0.28 -12.17 3.58
N GLY A 63 0.41 -11.92 4.88
CA GLY A 63 1.72 -11.87 5.55
C GLY A 63 1.79 -10.96 6.76
N PHE A 64 2.99 -10.45 7.04
CA PHE A 64 3.29 -9.67 8.24
C PHE A 64 3.99 -8.37 7.88
N VAL A 65 3.55 -7.25 8.46
CA VAL A 65 4.14 -5.92 8.24
C VAL A 65 4.52 -5.31 9.59
N ASN A 66 5.79 -4.93 9.72
CA ASN A 66 6.26 -4.17 10.89
C ASN A 66 6.10 -2.68 10.60
N GLU A 67 5.15 -2.03 11.27
CA GLU A 67 4.85 -0.61 11.06
C GLU A 67 6.05 0.29 11.37
N ASN A 68 6.96 -0.14 12.24
CA ASN A 68 8.17 0.62 12.58
C ASN A 68 9.21 0.69 11.44
N ARG A 69 9.02 -0.10 10.36
CA ARG A 69 9.93 -0.14 9.20
C ARG A 69 9.32 0.52 7.96
N LEU A 70 8.16 1.14 8.10
CA LEU A 70 7.52 1.88 7.03
C LEU A 70 8.23 3.21 6.81
N ALA A 71 8.21 3.69 5.57
CA ALA A 71 8.73 5.02 5.25
C ALA A 71 7.94 6.12 5.97
N ASP A 72 8.59 7.26 6.22
CA ASP A 72 7.96 8.41 6.85
C ASP A 72 6.70 8.85 6.09
N GLY A 73 5.62 9.09 6.83
CA GLY A 73 4.32 9.46 6.28
C GLY A 73 3.46 8.29 5.78
N VAL A 74 3.98 7.06 5.75
CA VAL A 74 3.17 5.86 5.51
C VAL A 74 2.55 5.41 6.83
N THR A 75 1.22 5.41 6.88
CA THR A 75 0.45 4.99 8.06
C THR A 75 -0.49 3.84 7.72
N ILE A 76 -0.77 2.99 8.70
CA ILE A 76 -1.78 1.92 8.61
C ILE A 76 -2.91 2.24 9.60
N PRO A 77 -4.00 2.91 9.16
CA PRO A 77 -5.15 3.19 10.01
C PRO A 77 -5.91 1.94 10.44
N ASP A 78 -6.69 2.01 11.52
CA ASP A 78 -7.43 0.87 12.07
C ASP A 78 -8.45 0.29 11.08
N ALA A 79 -9.04 1.12 10.22
CA ALA A 79 -9.93 0.66 9.15
C ALA A 79 -9.22 -0.26 8.15
N VAL A 80 -7.96 0.03 7.81
CA VAL A 80 -7.12 -0.83 6.97
C VAL A 80 -6.77 -2.12 7.69
N LYS A 81 -6.38 -2.05 8.97
CA LYS A 81 -6.10 -3.25 9.78
C LYS A 81 -7.31 -4.18 9.86
N THR A 82 -8.50 -3.60 9.97
CA THR A 82 -9.77 -4.33 10.00
C THR A 82 -10.05 -4.98 8.65
N ALA A 83 -9.90 -4.25 7.53
CA ALA A 83 -10.13 -4.77 6.18
C ALA A 83 -9.21 -5.93 5.82
N LEU A 84 -7.96 -5.90 6.31
CA LEU A 84 -6.95 -6.91 6.02
C LEU A 84 -6.80 -7.95 7.14
N ASN A 85 -7.68 -7.94 8.14
CA ASN A 85 -7.65 -8.89 9.24
C ASN A 85 -7.73 -10.34 8.74
N GLY A 86 -6.93 -11.24 9.33
CA GLY A 86 -6.78 -12.62 8.88
C GLY A 86 -5.96 -12.80 7.59
N LYS A 87 -5.56 -11.71 6.93
CA LYS A 87 -4.69 -11.75 5.75
C LYS A 87 -3.32 -11.13 6.03
N VAL A 88 -3.30 -9.86 6.43
CA VAL A 88 -2.08 -9.14 6.77
C VAL A 88 -2.09 -8.80 8.26
N THR A 89 -1.07 -9.26 8.97
CA THR A 89 -0.87 -8.94 10.39
C THR A 89 0.08 -7.76 10.51
N PHE A 90 -0.41 -6.66 11.11
CA PHE A 90 0.40 -5.48 11.40
C PHE A 90 0.91 -5.53 12.84
N PHE A 91 2.19 -5.22 13.05
CA PHE A 91 2.80 -5.21 14.37
C PHE A 91 3.87 -4.12 14.49
N ARG A 92 4.30 -3.80 15.72
CA ARG A 92 5.38 -2.85 15.99
C ARG A 92 6.44 -3.53 16.85
N ARG A 93 7.62 -3.80 16.28
CA ARG A 93 8.72 -4.45 17.02
C ARG A 93 10.09 -4.01 16.51
N ASN A 94 10.85 -3.35 17.38
CA ASN A 94 12.28 -3.10 17.20
C ASN A 94 12.94 -3.81 18.38
N ASN A 95 13.64 -4.92 18.13
CA ASN A 95 14.49 -5.51 19.17
C ASN A 95 15.61 -4.53 19.53
#